data_AF-A0A4Q8TGP7-F1
#
_entry.id   AF-A0A4Q8TGP7-F1
#
_cell.length_a   1.000
_cell.length_b   1.000
_cell.length_c   1.000
_cell.angle_alpha   90.00
_cell.angle_beta   90.00
_cell.angle_gamma   90.00
#
_symmetry.space_group_name_H-M   'P 1'
#
loop_
_entity.id
_entity.type
_entity.pdbx_description
1 polymer ?
#
loop_
_entity_poly.entity_id
_entity_poly.type
_entity_poly.pdbx_seq_one_letter_code
_entity_poly.pdbx_strand_id
1 'polypeptide(L)'
;MDNRPDENPAEQVKARLHDAFDSQIPNFASYNLVAGTGIAGSGGLKVIGYRRQPAELIIAPVNSSDLRASEDAININNTNVNQLAQLVDGGYEVATSTGRVFRFTIPVKPSIDFYIDDAVSVGAVIDQESDAQDFAEFMDHFMNTVEGTENFV
;
A
#
# COMPACT_ATOMS: atom_id res chain seq x y z
N MET A 1 30.17 -6.72 23.28
CA MET A 1 30.04 -6.21 21.90
C MET A 1 29.16 -7.21 21.17
N ASP A 2 27.85 -6.96 21.18
CA ASP A 2 26.84 -7.83 20.55
C ASP A 2 26.84 -7.54 19.05
N ASN A 3 27.60 -8.34 18.31
CA ASN A 3 27.73 -8.23 16.87
C ASN A 3 26.52 -8.97 16.25
N ARG A 4 25.36 -8.31 16.09
CA ARG A 4 24.22 -8.85 15.32
C ARG A 4 24.54 -8.72 13.83
N PRO A 5 24.86 -9.79 13.09
CA PRO A 5 25.45 -9.65 11.77
C PRO A 5 24.45 -9.66 10.59
N ASP A 6 23.12 -9.67 10.78
CA ASP A 6 22.25 -10.23 9.73
C ASP A 6 20.79 -9.68 9.63
N GLU A 7 20.50 -8.43 9.98
CA GLU A 7 19.19 -7.86 9.60
C GLU A 7 19.23 -7.41 8.14
N ASN A 8 18.79 -8.28 7.24
CA ASN A 8 18.63 -8.00 5.81
C ASN A 8 17.90 -6.64 5.65
N PRO A 9 18.47 -5.65 4.93
CA PRO A 9 17.87 -4.32 4.81
C PRO A 9 16.43 -4.38 4.28
N ALA A 10 16.09 -5.36 3.44
CA ALA A 10 14.72 -5.59 3.00
C ALA A 10 13.75 -5.93 4.14
N GLU A 11 14.19 -6.75 5.10
CA GLU A 11 13.37 -7.14 6.25
C GLU A 11 13.21 -5.97 7.23
N GLN A 12 14.24 -5.12 7.38
CA GLN A 12 14.12 -3.88 8.15
C GLN A 12 13.10 -2.91 7.54
N VAL A 13 13.12 -2.75 6.21
CA VAL A 13 12.13 -1.91 5.54
C VAL A 13 10.73 -2.50 5.69
N LYS A 14 10.54 -3.80 5.47
CA LYS A 14 9.24 -4.46 5.69
C LYS A 14 8.73 -4.24 7.11
N ALA A 15 9.57 -4.45 8.12
CA ALA A 15 9.20 -4.24 9.52
C ALA A 15 8.79 -2.79 9.80
N ARG A 16 9.51 -1.80 9.27
CA ARG A 16 9.15 -0.38 9.41
C ARG A 16 7.87 -0.01 8.67
N LEU A 17 7.66 -0.55 7.47
CA LEU A 17 6.41 -0.35 6.72
C LEU A 17 5.21 -0.97 7.45
N HIS A 18 5.39 -2.15 8.05
CA HIS A 18 4.38 -2.77 8.91
C HIS A 18 4.09 -1.91 10.14
N ASP A 19 5.12 -1.41 10.84
CA ASP A 19 4.97 -0.54 12.02
C ASP A 19 4.25 0.77 11.68
N ALA A 20 4.61 1.40 10.56
CA ALA A 20 3.94 2.61 10.07
C ALA A 20 2.45 2.38 9.75
N PHE A 21 2.09 1.17 9.31
CA PHE A 21 0.70 0.79 9.07
C PHE A 21 -0.03 0.46 10.38
N ASP A 22 0.58 -0.32 11.27
CA ASP A 22 0.04 -0.69 12.59
C ASP A 22 -0.26 0.55 13.44
N SER A 23 0.64 1.53 13.43
CA SER A 23 0.46 2.80 14.14
C SER A 23 -0.80 3.57 13.70
N GLN A 24 -1.33 3.31 12.51
CA GLN A 24 -2.48 4.02 11.95
C GLN A 24 -3.79 3.22 12.07
N ILE A 25 -3.72 1.88 12.05
CA ILE A 25 -4.91 1.01 12.01
C ILE A 25 -4.91 0.04 13.19
N PRO A 26 -5.71 0.28 14.24
CA PRO A 26 -5.87 -0.67 15.32
C PRO A 26 -6.54 -1.97 14.80
N ASN A 27 -5.89 -3.12 15.01
CA ASN A 27 -6.29 -4.47 14.54
C ASN A 27 -5.93 -4.81 13.08
N PHE A 28 -4.72 -4.45 12.64
CA PHE A 28 -4.18 -4.74 11.30
C PHE A 28 -3.92 -6.23 11.00
N ALA A 29 -3.96 -7.15 11.98
CA ALA A 29 -3.53 -8.54 11.83
C ALA A 29 -4.31 -9.37 10.78
N SER A 30 -5.39 -8.83 10.22
CA SER A 30 -6.23 -9.47 9.19
C SER A 30 -6.00 -8.94 7.77
N TYR A 31 -5.05 -8.02 7.56
CA TYR A 31 -4.80 -7.41 6.26
C TYR A 31 -3.53 -7.97 5.63
N ASN A 32 -3.60 -8.28 4.34
CA ASN A 32 -2.42 -8.45 3.50
C ASN A 32 -1.84 -7.06 3.19
N LEU A 33 -0.51 -6.94 3.20
CA LEU A 33 0.17 -5.66 3.01
C LEU A 33 1.03 -5.70 1.75
N VAL A 34 1.00 -4.62 0.98
CA VAL A 34 1.85 -4.45 -0.21
C VAL A 34 2.34 -3.01 -0.30
N ALA A 35 3.58 -2.81 -0.71
CA ALA A 35 4.12 -1.48 -0.95
C ALA A 35 3.70 -0.97 -2.34
N GLY A 36 3.08 0.21 -2.36
CA GLY A 36 2.68 0.91 -3.56
C GLY A 36 3.43 2.24 -3.73
N THR A 37 3.51 2.68 -4.98
CA THR A 37 4.12 3.96 -5.35
C THR A 37 3.05 4.86 -5.97
N GLY A 38 2.97 6.11 -5.52
CA GLY A 38 2.06 7.09 -6.13
C GLY A 38 2.42 7.41 -7.58
N ILE A 39 1.40 7.53 -8.44
CA ILE A 39 1.56 8.01 -9.81
C ILE A 39 1.43 9.54 -9.80
N ALA A 40 2.32 10.22 -10.53
CA ALA A 40 2.35 11.66 -10.84
C ALA A 40 1.30 12.53 -10.11
N GLY A 41 1.75 13.30 -9.10
CA GLY A 41 0.90 14.19 -8.29
C GLY A 41 0.40 13.58 -6.98
N SER A 42 0.28 12.25 -6.88
CA SER A 42 0.08 11.51 -5.61
C SER A 42 1.41 11.00 -5.01
N GLY A 43 2.52 11.65 -5.36
CA GLY A 43 3.89 11.18 -5.18
C GLY A 43 4.18 10.74 -3.75
N GLY A 44 4.83 9.59 -3.60
CA GLY A 44 5.23 9.05 -2.31
C GLY A 44 5.04 7.55 -2.19
N LEU A 45 5.85 6.95 -1.33
CA LEU A 45 5.71 5.58 -0.88
C LEU A 45 4.40 5.45 -0.08
N LYS A 46 3.73 4.32 -0.21
CA LYS A 46 2.49 4.05 0.52
C LYS A 46 2.38 2.57 0.78
N VAL A 47 1.91 2.22 1.97
CA VAL A 47 1.59 0.85 2.33
C VAL A 47 0.12 0.65 2.08
N ILE A 48 -0.20 -0.37 1.30
CA ILE A 48 -1.56 -0.71 0.95
C ILE A 48 -1.93 -1.97 1.69
N GLY A 49 -2.88 -1.84 2.61
CA GLY A 49 -3.48 -2.97 3.30
C GLY A 49 -4.76 -3.38 2.61
N TYR A 50 -5.01 -4.68 2.44
CA TYR A 50 -6.24 -5.15 1.83
C TYR A 50 -6.73 -6.44 2.48
N ARG A 51 -8.04 -6.64 2.46
CA ARG A 51 -8.69 -7.85 2.94
C ARG A 51 -9.89 -8.18 2.07
N ARG A 52 -10.18 -9.48 1.93
CA ARG A 52 -11.28 -9.98 1.07
C ARG A 52 -12.64 -10.02 1.77
N GLN A 53 -12.68 -10.15 3.09
CA GLN A 53 -13.93 -10.32 3.85
C GLN A 53 -13.91 -9.58 5.20
N PRO A 54 -14.67 -8.46 5.34
CA PRO A 54 -15.34 -7.71 4.26
C PRO A 54 -14.31 -7.09 3.29
N ALA A 55 -14.67 -6.92 2.01
CA ALA A 55 -13.77 -6.35 1.01
C ALA A 55 -13.41 -4.90 1.37
N GLU A 56 -12.13 -4.67 1.65
CA GLU A 56 -11.63 -3.39 2.14
C GLU A 56 -10.18 -3.18 1.72
N LEU A 57 -9.87 -1.92 1.42
CA LEU A 57 -8.60 -1.41 0.99
C LEU A 57 -8.22 -0.24 1.90
N ILE A 58 -7.03 -0.27 2.47
CA ILE A 58 -6.44 0.80 3.24
C ILE A 58 -5.25 1.35 2.46
N ILE A 59 -5.22 2.66 2.26
CA ILE A 59 -4.06 3.35 1.71
C ILE A 59 -3.42 4.13 2.85
N ALA A 60 -2.22 3.73 3.26
CA ALA A 60 -1.44 4.40 4.30
C ALA A 60 -0.23 5.12 3.66
N PRO A 61 -0.27 6.45 3.49
CA PRO A 61 0.86 7.19 2.94
C PRO A 61 2.07 7.15 3.89
N VAL A 62 3.25 6.88 3.34
CA VAL A 62 4.49 6.73 4.11
C VAL A 62 5.57 7.65 3.54
N ASN A 63 6.31 8.30 4.41
CA ASN A 63 7.48 9.07 4.02
C ASN A 63 8.61 8.12 3.61
N SER A 64 9.09 8.20 2.38
CA SER A 64 10.17 7.33 1.90
C SER A 64 11.47 7.49 2.69
N SER A 65 11.73 8.67 3.26
CA SER A 65 12.98 8.96 3.94
C SER A 65 13.09 8.29 5.31
N ASP A 66 12.02 8.29 6.12
CA ASP A 66 12.07 7.72 7.48
C ASP A 66 11.13 6.53 7.70
N LEU A 67 10.33 6.20 6.68
CA LEU A 67 9.37 5.11 6.66
C LEU A 67 8.27 5.23 7.72
N ARG A 68 7.93 6.45 8.15
CA ARG A 68 6.78 6.71 9.02
C ARG A 68 5.56 7.17 8.25
N ALA A 69 4.40 7.06 8.90
CA ALA A 69 3.14 7.64 8.43
C ALA A 69 3.32 9.12 8.09
N SER A 70 3.03 9.48 6.83
CA SER A 70 3.11 10.88 6.39
C SER A 70 1.75 11.59 6.47
N GLU A 71 0.66 10.83 6.35
CA GLU A 71 -0.72 11.29 6.39
C GLU A 71 -1.58 10.19 7.02
N ASP A 72 -2.80 10.52 7.43
CA ASP A 72 -3.77 9.52 7.92
C ASP A 72 -4.10 8.47 6.87
N ALA A 73 -4.13 7.21 7.30
CA ALA A 73 -4.56 6.09 6.50
C ALA A 73 -6.01 6.27 6.05
N ILE A 74 -6.24 6.01 4.77
CA ILE A 74 -7.55 6.14 4.13
C ILE A 74 -8.15 4.75 3.99
N ASN A 75 -9.29 4.55 4.64
CA ASN A 75 -10.10 3.34 4.50
C ASN A 75 -11.04 3.45 3.31
N ILE A 76 -11.02 2.46 2.44
CA ILE A 76 -11.82 2.35 1.22
C ILE A 76 -12.52 0.99 1.25
N ASN A 77 -13.83 1.00 1.12
CA ASN A 77 -14.68 -0.18 1.13
C ASN A 77 -15.87 0.03 0.19
N ASN A 78 -16.70 -1.00 0.01
CA ASN A 78 -17.87 -0.96 -0.88
C ASN A 78 -18.86 0.19 -0.61
N THR A 79 -18.85 0.78 0.59
CA THR A 79 -19.79 1.85 0.99
C THR A 79 -19.29 3.25 0.65
N ASN A 80 -17.98 3.45 0.54
CA ASN A 80 -17.37 4.77 0.33
C ASN A 80 -16.51 4.87 -0.94
N VAL A 81 -16.38 3.77 -1.67
CA VAL A 81 -15.79 3.76 -3.00
C VAL A 81 -16.81 4.31 -3.98
N ASN A 82 -16.35 5.21 -4.85
CA ASN A 82 -17.16 5.83 -5.89
C ASN A 82 -16.76 5.35 -7.28
N GLN A 83 -15.47 5.12 -7.50
CA GLN A 83 -14.95 4.60 -8.76
C GLN A 83 -13.67 3.81 -8.50
N LEU A 84 -13.51 2.70 -9.19
CA LEU A 84 -12.25 1.95 -9.28
C LEU A 84 -11.93 1.76 -10.76
N ALA A 85 -10.68 1.98 -11.14
CA ALA A 85 -10.23 1.74 -12.51
C ALA A 85 -8.79 1.26 -12.52
N GLN A 86 -8.49 0.33 -13.44
CA GLN A 86 -7.12 -0.01 -13.78
C GLN A 86 -6.62 0.94 -14.88
N LEU A 87 -5.42 1.48 -14.68
CA LEU A 87 -4.75 2.37 -15.62
C LEU A 87 -3.97 1.55 -16.65
N VAL A 88 -3.76 2.13 -17.83
CA VAL A 88 -3.07 1.48 -18.97
C VAL A 88 -1.64 0.99 -18.64
N ASP A 89 -1.00 1.60 -17.65
CA ASP A 89 0.36 1.28 -17.18
C ASP A 89 0.36 0.18 -16.10
N GLY A 90 -0.79 -0.43 -15.79
CA GLY A 90 -0.93 -1.42 -14.72
C GLY A 90 -1.08 -0.81 -13.31
N GLY A 91 -1.22 0.51 -13.24
CA GLY A 91 -1.61 1.21 -12.01
C GLY A 91 -3.10 1.10 -11.71
N TYR A 92 -3.49 1.60 -10.54
CA TYR A 92 -4.88 1.66 -10.09
C TYR A 92 -5.25 3.10 -9.76
N GLU A 93 -6.49 3.45 -10.10
CA GLU A 93 -7.16 4.66 -9.68
C GLU A 93 -8.33 4.28 -8.78
N VAL A 94 -8.40 4.93 -7.62
CA VAL A 94 -9.47 4.75 -6.65
C VAL A 94 -10.04 6.10 -6.27
N ALA A 95 -11.29 6.36 -6.64
CA ALA A 95 -12.05 7.53 -6.22
C ALA A 95 -12.99 7.16 -5.08
N THR A 96 -12.97 7.95 -4.03
CA THR A 96 -13.88 7.82 -2.89
C THR A 96 -15.06 8.80 -3.01
N SER A 97 -16.18 8.50 -2.36
CA SER A 97 -17.37 9.36 -2.32
C SER A 97 -17.10 10.73 -1.66
N THR A 98 -15.98 10.88 -0.94
CA THR A 98 -15.51 12.16 -0.40
C THR A 98 -14.88 13.08 -1.46
N GLY A 99 -14.76 12.61 -2.70
CA GLY A 99 -14.14 13.33 -3.82
C GLY A 99 -12.62 13.18 -3.89
N ARG A 100 -11.99 12.42 -2.97
CA ARG A 100 -10.55 12.11 -3.02
C ARG A 100 -10.29 11.01 -4.05
N VAL A 101 -9.31 11.24 -4.93
CA VAL A 101 -8.85 10.29 -5.94
C VAL A 101 -7.40 9.91 -5.67
N PHE A 102 -7.14 8.62 -5.59
CA PHE A 102 -5.81 8.05 -5.35
C PHE A 102 -5.34 7.31 -6.59
N ARG A 103 -4.11 7.57 -7.02
CA ARG A 103 -3.47 6.87 -8.14
C ARG A 103 -2.16 6.26 -7.69
N PHE A 104 -2.01 4.95 -7.85
CA PHE A 104 -0.82 4.23 -7.42
C PHE A 104 -0.52 3.00 -8.28
N THR A 105 0.74 2.59 -8.33
CA THR A 105 1.18 1.32 -8.90
C THR A 105 1.69 0.39 -7.80
N ILE A 106 1.62 -0.91 -8.04
CA ILE A 106 2.20 -1.94 -7.17
C ILE A 106 3.38 -2.59 -7.90
N PRO A 107 4.61 -2.06 -7.73
CA PRO A 107 5.78 -2.69 -8.32
C PRO A 107 6.06 -4.05 -7.66
N VAL A 108 6.48 -5.06 -8.43
CA VAL A 108 6.85 -6.38 -7.86
C VAL A 108 8.10 -6.33 -7.00
N LYS A 109 9.02 -5.39 -7.30
CA LYS A 109 10.28 -5.19 -6.59
C LYS A 109 10.58 -3.71 -6.34
N PRO A 110 9.85 -3.03 -5.44
CA PRO A 110 10.14 -1.63 -5.14
C PRO A 110 11.53 -1.52 -4.52
N SER A 111 12.29 -0.54 -5.00
CA SER A 111 13.53 -0.09 -4.39
C SER A 111 13.21 1.08 -3.47
N ILE A 112 13.50 0.93 -2.18
CA ILE A 112 13.22 1.93 -1.15
C ILE A 112 14.56 2.34 -0.54
N ASP A 113 14.88 3.61 -0.64
CA ASP A 113 16.02 4.21 0.06
C ASP A 113 15.49 4.92 1.30
N PHE A 114 15.99 4.55 2.47
CA PHE A 114 15.59 5.14 3.74
C PHE A 114 16.81 5.53 4.57
N TYR A 115 16.65 6.54 5.40
CA TYR A 115 17.69 7.04 6.27
C TYR A 115 17.62 6.33 7.63
N ILE A 116 18.74 5.74 8.05
CA ILE A 116 18.90 5.22 9.41
C ILE A 116 19.32 6.35 10.36
N ASP A 117 20.14 7.27 9.86
CA ASP A 117 20.64 8.46 10.55
C ASP A 117 20.87 9.59 9.51
N ASP A 118 21.12 10.82 9.96
CA ASP A 118 21.26 12.03 9.11
C ASP A 118 22.36 11.87 8.04
N ALA A 119 23.34 10.98 8.28
CA ALA A 119 24.47 10.71 7.40
C ALA A 119 24.43 9.34 6.69
N VAL A 120 23.46 8.46 6.99
CA VAL A 120 23.45 7.07 6.48
C VAL A 120 22.11 6.74 5.86
N SER A 121 22.10 6.56 4.53
CA SER A 121 20.98 5.95 3.81
C SER A 121 21.26 4.50 3.47
N VAL A 122 20.20 3.70 3.49
CA VAL A 122 20.21 2.29 3.12
C VAL A 122 19.15 2.06 2.06
N GLY A 123 19.60 1.56 0.91
CA GLY A 123 18.73 1.07 -0.15
C GLY A 123 18.36 -0.39 0.08
N ALA A 124 17.08 -0.70 0.04
CA ALA A 124 16.57 -2.05 0.08
C ALA A 124 15.63 -2.33 -1.09
N VAL A 125 15.73 -3.51 -1.68
CA VAL A 125 14.76 -4.01 -2.67
C VAL A 125 13.86 -5.01 -1.96
N ILE A 126 12.56 -4.73 -1.93
CA ILE A 126 11.58 -5.67 -1.36
C ILE A 126 11.15 -6.61 -2.48
N ASP A 127 11.24 -7.92 -2.25
CA ASP A 127 10.59 -8.90 -3.11
C ASP A 127 9.16 -9.10 -2.60
N GLN A 128 8.18 -8.64 -3.38
CA GLN A 128 6.74 -8.72 -3.07
C GLN A 128 5.95 -9.23 -4.29
N GLU A 129 6.56 -10.11 -5.09
CA GLU A 129 5.95 -10.63 -6.33
C GLU A 129 4.64 -11.38 -6.03
N SER A 130 4.65 -12.24 -5.01
CA SER A 130 3.45 -12.97 -4.57
C SER A 130 2.38 -12.03 -4.02
N ASP A 131 2.76 -11.05 -3.21
CA ASP A 131 1.82 -10.08 -2.64
C ASP A 131 1.22 -9.14 -3.70
N ALA A 132 2.02 -8.77 -4.71
CA ALA A 132 1.56 -7.97 -5.84
C ALA A 132 0.57 -8.73 -6.72
N GLN A 133 0.80 -10.04 -6.91
CA GLN A 133 -0.15 -10.91 -7.61
C GLN A 133 -1.45 -11.08 -6.81
N ASP A 134 -1.35 -11.42 -5.51
CA ASP A 134 -2.52 -11.55 -4.63
C ASP A 134 -3.35 -10.26 -4.58
N PHE A 135 -2.66 -9.10 -4.57
CA PHE A 135 -3.29 -7.79 -4.64
C PHE A 135 -4.01 -7.55 -5.97
N ALA A 136 -3.41 -7.93 -7.10
CA ALA A 136 -4.05 -7.81 -8.41
C ALA A 136 -5.32 -8.66 -8.48
N GLU A 137 -5.28 -9.90 -7.96
CA GLU A 137 -6.45 -10.78 -7.86
C GLU A 137 -7.54 -10.18 -6.94
N PHE A 138 -7.13 -9.57 -5.83
CA PHE A 138 -8.05 -8.83 -4.95
C PHE A 138 -8.69 -7.63 -5.67
N MET A 139 -7.91 -6.81 -6.38
CA MET A 139 -8.41 -5.62 -7.08
C MET A 139 -9.38 -6.00 -8.19
N ASP A 140 -9.10 -7.06 -8.95
CA ASP A 140 -10.02 -7.60 -9.96
C ASP A 140 -11.37 -7.96 -9.32
N HIS A 141 -11.37 -8.74 -8.25
CA HIS A 141 -12.59 -9.09 -7.54
C HIS A 141 -13.31 -7.86 -6.95
N PHE A 142 -12.55 -6.90 -6.40
CA PHE A 142 -13.10 -5.69 -5.80
C PHE A 142 -13.77 -4.80 -6.85
N MET A 143 -13.14 -4.61 -8.02
CA MET A 143 -13.71 -3.89 -9.16
C MET A 143 -15.00 -4.57 -9.66
N ASN A 144 -14.96 -5.89 -9.90
CA ASN A 144 -16.14 -6.65 -10.30
C ASN A 144 -17.30 -6.53 -9.29
N THR A 145 -16.98 -6.47 -8.00
CA THR A 145 -17.99 -6.30 -6.95
C THR A 145 -18.62 -4.91 -7.02
N VAL A 146 -17.82 -3.85 -7.17
CA VAL A 146 -18.29 -2.46 -7.24
C VAL A 146 -19.11 -2.22 -8.52
N GLU A 147 -18.62 -2.66 -9.68
CA GLU A 147 -19.34 -2.57 -10.96
C GLU A 147 -20.62 -3.43 -10.96
N GLY A 148 -20.57 -4.61 -10.34
CA GLY A 148 -21.73 -5.51 -10.21
C GLY A 148 -22.88 -4.91 -9.38
N THR A 149 -22.57 -3.99 -8.46
CA THR A 149 -23.59 -3.24 -7.70
C THR A 149 -24.32 -2.20 -8.53
N GLU A 150 -23.78 -1.75 -9.67
CA GLU A 150 -24.40 -0.73 -10.52
C GLU A 150 -25.45 -1.29 -11.49
N ASN A 151 -25.55 -2.63 -11.62
CA ASN A 151 -26.43 -3.30 -12.58
C ASN A 151 -27.83 -3.68 -12.03
N PHE A 152 -28.22 -3.17 -10.87
CA PHE A 152 -29.56 -3.37 -10.30
C PHE A 152 -30.35 -2.04 -10.24
N VAL A 153 -30.73 -1.49 -11.39
CA VAL A 153 -31.81 -0.49 -11.53
C VAL A 153 -32.68 -0.84 -12.73
#